data_AF-A0A7S2EJS2-F1
#
_entry.id   AF-A0A7S2EJS2-F1
#
_cell.length_a   1.000
_cell.length_b   1.000
_cell.length_c   1.000
_cell.angle_alpha   90.00
_cell.angle_beta   90.00
_cell.angle_gamma   90.00
#
_symmetry.space_group_name_H-M   'P 1'
#
loop_
_entity.id
_entity.type
_entity.pdbx_description
1 polymer ?
#
loop_
_entity_poly.entity_id
_entity_poly.type
_entity_poly.pdbx_seq_one_letter_code
_entity_poly.pdbx_strand_id
1 'polypeptide(L)'
;CLAGLVSITAGCAVLEPWAAIITGFIGGLLYLGVSTLLVRLRLDDAVDAIPVHMTNGVWGLISVGLLASTNRLEAVYGRSEHPGWFYSWSRGSADGTLLGIQLCGILFIGSWVTVIMLPFFLWLNYLGWFRADSLEEVVGLDISYHGQSFGSGSEERISSEYIEAYNRRKEEIMQRRGRASDPGH
;
A
#
# COMPACT_ATOMS: atom_id res chain seq x y z
N CYS A 1 6.63 13.71 0.34
CA CYS A 1 8.00 13.15 0.50
C CYS A 1 8.06 11.63 0.29
N LEU A 2 7.15 10.84 0.86
CA LEU A 2 7.16 9.37 0.73
C LEU A 2 7.15 8.86 -0.72
N ALA A 3 6.34 9.45 -1.60
CA ALA A 3 6.28 9.08 -3.02
C ALA A 3 7.66 9.10 -3.72
N GLY A 4 8.48 10.12 -3.44
CA GLY A 4 9.82 10.22 -4.01
C GLY A 4 10.78 9.16 -3.47
N LEU A 5 10.69 8.87 -2.16
CA LEU A 5 11.49 7.81 -1.52
C LEU A 5 11.15 6.43 -2.11
N VAL A 6 9.86 6.11 -2.25
CA VAL A 6 9.43 4.85 -2.85
C VAL A 6 9.87 4.77 -4.31
N SER A 7 9.70 5.85 -5.08
CA SER A 7 10.07 5.88 -6.51
C SER A 7 11.56 5.60 -6.75
N ILE A 8 12.45 6.09 -5.88
CA ILE A 8 13.89 5.88 -6.05
C ILE A 8 14.37 4.53 -5.50
N THR A 9 13.56 3.81 -4.72
CA THR A 9 13.99 2.61 -4.00
C THR A 9 14.56 1.54 -4.92
N ALA A 10 13.90 1.27 -6.05
CA ALA A 10 14.37 0.27 -7.02
C ALA A 10 15.70 0.66 -7.69
N GLY A 11 15.95 1.96 -7.83
CA GLY A 11 17.06 2.52 -8.60
C GLY A 11 18.18 3.15 -7.78
N CYS A 12 18.13 3.06 -6.45
CA CYS A 12 18.94 3.88 -5.54
C CYS A 12 20.45 3.76 -5.79
N ALA A 13 20.92 2.59 -6.21
CA ALA A 13 22.33 2.32 -6.48
C ALA A 13 22.74 2.52 -7.95
N VAL A 14 21.77 2.50 -8.88
CA VAL A 14 22.02 2.40 -10.33
C VAL A 14 21.64 3.65 -11.12
N LEU A 15 20.89 4.58 -10.54
CA LEU A 15 20.56 5.87 -11.15
C LEU A 15 21.60 6.93 -10.79
N GLU A 16 21.86 7.85 -11.71
CA GLU A 16 22.62 9.07 -11.39
C GLU A 16 21.79 10.06 -10.55
N PRO A 17 22.43 10.99 -9.80
CA PRO A 17 21.71 11.95 -8.98
C PRO A 17 20.67 12.79 -9.73
N TRP A 18 20.97 13.19 -10.97
CA TRP A 18 20.02 13.94 -11.79
C TRP A 18 18.78 13.10 -12.15
N ALA A 19 18.97 11.81 -12.43
CA ALA A 19 17.90 10.88 -12.74
C ALA A 19 17.05 10.56 -11.50
N ALA A 20 17.68 10.51 -10.32
CA ALA A 20 16.99 10.34 -9.05
C ALA A 20 16.01 11.49 -8.76
N ILE A 21 16.42 12.75 -9.03
CA ILE A 21 15.55 13.92 -8.89
C ILE A 21 14.33 13.81 -9.80
N ILE A 22 14.53 13.47 -11.07
CA ILE A 22 13.44 13.32 -12.05
C ILE A 22 12.49 12.19 -11.64
N THR A 23 13.05 11.04 -11.24
CA THR A 23 12.28 9.87 -10.80
C THR A 23 11.39 10.21 -9.62
N GLY A 24 11.92 10.91 -8.61
CA GLY A 24 11.15 11.35 -7.45
C GLY A 24 10.11 12.41 -7.76
N PHE A 25 10.41 13.35 -8.66
CA PHE A 25 9.47 14.38 -9.11
C PHE A 25 8.27 13.76 -9.84
N ILE A 26 8.51 12.86 -10.79
CA ILE A 26 7.45 12.17 -11.52
C ILE A 26 6.63 11.29 -10.56
N GLY A 27 7.27 10.62 -9.59
CA GLY A 27 6.57 9.88 -8.54
C GLY A 27 5.61 10.76 -7.73
N GLY A 28 6.02 11.98 -7.40
CA GLY A 28 5.13 12.95 -6.75
C GLY A 28 3.90 13.30 -7.61
N LEU A 29 4.07 13.49 -8.92
CA LEU A 29 2.96 13.77 -9.83
C LEU A 29 2.02 12.56 -10.00
N LEU A 30 2.58 11.36 -10.11
CA LEU A 30 1.81 10.12 -10.20
C LEU A 30 0.99 9.88 -8.93
N TYR A 31 1.56 10.13 -7.75
CA TYR A 31 0.83 10.08 -6.49
C TYR A 31 -0.40 11.00 -6.51
N LEU A 32 -0.23 12.28 -6.88
CA LEU A 32 -1.33 13.24 -6.92
C LEU A 32 -2.43 12.80 -7.90
N GLY A 33 -2.02 12.31 -9.08
CA GLY A 33 -2.94 11.82 -10.10
C GLY A 33 -3.74 10.59 -9.64
N VAL A 34 -3.06 9.59 -9.07
CA VAL A 34 -3.69 8.33 -8.67
C VAL A 34 -4.51 8.48 -7.39
N SER A 35 -4.06 9.27 -6.41
CA SER A 35 -4.86 9.55 -5.20
C SER A 35 -6.18 10.26 -5.58
N THR A 36 -6.11 11.29 -6.44
CA THR A 36 -7.32 11.96 -6.97
C THR A 36 -8.22 10.99 -7.74
N LEU A 37 -7.64 10.07 -8.50
CA LEU A 37 -8.38 9.06 -9.25
C LEU A 37 -9.11 8.08 -8.32
N LEU A 38 -8.46 7.58 -7.27
CA LEU A 38 -9.07 6.66 -6.29
C LEU A 38 -10.27 7.30 -5.60
N VAL A 39 -10.11 8.56 -5.16
CA VAL A 39 -11.22 9.34 -4.58
C VAL A 39 -12.38 9.46 -5.58
N ARG A 40 -12.09 9.73 -6.85
CA ARG A 40 -13.11 9.82 -7.90
C ARG A 40 -13.80 8.48 -8.18
N LEU A 41 -13.08 7.37 -8.02
CA LEU A 41 -13.61 6.01 -8.16
C LEU A 41 -14.31 5.50 -6.89
N ARG A 42 -14.37 6.30 -5.81
CA ARG A 42 -14.89 5.92 -4.49
C ARG A 42 -14.20 4.68 -3.92
N LEU A 43 -12.91 4.53 -4.22
CA LEU A 43 -12.04 3.54 -3.63
C LEU A 43 -11.39 4.20 -2.41
N ASP A 44 -11.83 3.77 -1.22
CA ASP A 44 -11.37 4.33 0.05
C ASP A 44 -10.07 3.63 0.49
N ASP A 45 -8.95 4.23 0.10
CA ASP A 45 -7.60 3.84 0.52
C ASP A 45 -7.17 4.73 1.69
N ALA A 46 -7.51 4.30 2.91
CA ALA A 46 -7.40 5.11 4.12
C ALA A 46 -6.00 5.68 4.40
N VAL A 47 -4.94 5.07 3.85
CA VAL A 47 -3.54 5.48 4.05
C VAL A 47 -2.83 5.87 2.76
N ASP A 48 -3.55 5.98 1.64
CA ASP A 48 -2.98 6.14 0.29
C ASP A 48 -1.90 5.07 -0.03
N ALA A 49 -2.12 3.81 0.37
CA ALA A 49 -1.15 2.75 0.11
C ALA A 49 -0.94 2.48 -1.39
N ILE A 50 -2.01 2.53 -2.19
CA ILE A 50 -1.97 2.29 -3.64
C ILE A 50 -1.20 3.41 -4.36
N PRO A 51 -1.53 4.71 -4.19
CA PRO A 51 -0.77 5.79 -4.81
C PRO A 51 0.68 5.83 -4.33
N VAL A 52 0.94 5.63 -3.03
CA VAL A 52 2.30 5.77 -2.47
C VAL A 52 3.16 4.58 -2.82
N HIS A 53 2.69 3.35 -2.62
CA HIS A 53 3.53 2.16 -2.72
C HIS A 53 3.40 1.44 -4.05
N MET A 54 2.17 1.15 -4.50
CA MET A 54 1.97 0.39 -5.75
C MET A 54 2.37 1.24 -6.96
N THR A 55 1.79 2.43 -7.12
CA THR A 55 2.06 3.29 -8.28
C THR A 55 3.52 3.71 -8.36
N ASN A 56 4.08 4.24 -7.26
CA ASN A 56 5.47 4.69 -7.27
C ASN A 56 6.48 3.53 -7.29
N GLY A 57 6.15 2.38 -6.72
CA GLY A 57 6.98 1.19 -6.82
C GLY A 57 7.10 0.70 -8.26
N VAL A 58 5.97 0.64 -8.98
CA VAL A 58 5.94 0.34 -10.42
C VAL A 58 6.72 1.39 -11.22
N TRP A 59 6.50 2.67 -10.95
CA TRP A 59 7.25 3.75 -11.59
C TRP A 59 8.75 3.65 -11.32
N GLY A 60 9.17 3.30 -10.11
CA GLY A 60 10.58 3.11 -9.77
C GLY A 60 11.24 2.00 -10.59
N LEU A 61 10.58 0.86 -10.73
CA LEU A 61 11.05 -0.27 -11.56
C LEU A 61 11.15 0.12 -13.04
N ILE A 62 10.16 0.85 -13.56
CA ILE A 62 10.20 1.40 -14.93
C ILE A 62 11.35 2.40 -15.08
N SER A 63 11.55 3.27 -14.10
CA SER A 63 12.62 4.28 -14.10
C SER A 63 14.01 3.64 -14.16
N VAL A 64 14.21 2.50 -13.49
CA VAL A 64 15.45 1.70 -13.63
C VAL A 64 15.63 1.22 -15.07
N GLY A 65 14.58 0.64 -15.66
CA GLY A 65 14.61 0.20 -17.05
C GLY A 65 14.92 1.31 -18.06
N LEU A 66 14.57 2.56 -17.74
CA LEU A 66 14.80 3.71 -18.60
C LEU A 66 16.14 4.41 -18.35
N LEU A 67 16.53 4.58 -17.07
CA LEU A 67 17.54 5.55 -16.63
C LEU A 67 18.73 4.93 -15.89
N ALA A 68 18.85 3.60 -15.82
CA ALA A 68 20.02 2.98 -15.18
C ALA A 68 21.32 3.34 -15.92
N SER A 69 22.24 3.94 -15.17
CA SER A 69 23.55 4.41 -15.66
C SER A 69 24.51 3.25 -15.82
N THR A 70 25.28 3.29 -16.90
CA THR A 70 26.25 2.25 -17.22
C THR A 70 27.37 2.20 -16.19
N ASN A 71 27.83 3.36 -15.73
CA ASN A 71 28.91 3.47 -14.76
C ASN A 71 28.48 2.96 -13.39
N ARG A 72 27.21 3.20 -13.03
CA ARG A 72 26.62 2.75 -11.76
C ARG A 72 26.34 1.24 -11.78
N LEU A 73 25.78 0.74 -12.89
CA LEU A 73 25.58 -0.69 -13.09
C LEU A 73 26.90 -1.46 -12.99
N GLU A 74 27.95 -0.95 -13.63
CA GLU A 74 29.29 -1.52 -13.52
C GLU A 74 29.83 -1.48 -12.09
N ALA A 75 29.69 -0.35 -11.39
CA ALA A 75 30.15 -0.21 -10.01
C ALA A 75 29.42 -1.13 -9.02
N VAL A 76 28.14 -1.41 -9.23
CA VAL A 76 27.30 -2.19 -8.30
C VAL A 76 27.31 -3.69 -8.64
N TYR A 77 27.26 -4.04 -9.92
CA TYR A 77 27.08 -5.43 -10.37
C TYR A 77 28.27 -5.98 -11.17
N GLY A 78 29.28 -5.16 -11.48
CA GLY A 78 30.42 -5.55 -12.32
C GLY A 78 30.02 -5.91 -13.76
N ARG A 79 28.83 -5.47 -14.19
CA ARG A 79 28.26 -5.73 -15.51
C ARG A 79 27.39 -4.56 -15.93
N SER A 80 27.55 -4.11 -17.17
CA SER A 80 26.82 -2.97 -17.74
C SER A 80 26.34 -3.23 -19.17
N GLU A 81 26.22 -4.51 -19.55
CA GLU A 81 25.80 -4.98 -20.90
C GLU A 81 24.42 -4.47 -21.30
N HIS A 82 23.49 -4.40 -20.35
CA HIS A 82 22.11 -3.96 -20.57
C HIS A 82 21.79 -2.73 -19.70
N PRO A 83 22.17 -1.52 -20.13
CA PRO A 83 21.86 -0.30 -19.39
C PRO A 83 20.41 0.14 -19.58
N GLY A 84 20.02 1.22 -18.89
CA GLY A 84 18.72 1.84 -19.11
C GLY A 84 18.54 2.25 -20.58
N TRP A 85 17.30 2.19 -21.07
CA TRP A 85 16.97 2.40 -22.48
C TRP A 85 17.52 3.72 -23.05
N PHE A 86 17.51 4.82 -22.28
CA PHE A 86 18.07 6.09 -22.73
C PHE A 86 19.60 6.06 -22.89
N TYR A 87 20.31 5.33 -22.03
CA TYR A 87 21.76 5.14 -22.15
C TYR A 87 22.12 4.21 -23.32
N SER A 88 21.32 3.17 -23.53
CA SER A 88 21.42 2.29 -24.70
C SER A 88 21.25 3.09 -25.99
N TRP A 89 20.19 3.90 -26.07
CA TRP A 89 19.89 4.80 -27.19
C TRP A 89 21.02 5.79 -27.46
N SER A 90 21.55 6.43 -26.41
CA SER A 90 22.67 7.37 -26.54
C SER A 90 23.95 6.73 -27.08
N ARG A 91 24.09 5.41 -27.03
CA ARG A 91 25.22 4.64 -27.58
C ARG A 91 24.97 4.12 -28.99
N GLY A 92 23.83 4.47 -29.60
CA GLY A 92 23.43 4.00 -30.92
C GLY A 92 22.80 2.60 -30.95
N SER A 93 22.43 2.06 -29.78
CA SER A 93 21.71 0.79 -29.66
C SER A 93 20.25 1.03 -29.25
N ALA A 94 19.34 0.13 -29.59
CA ALA A 94 17.96 0.16 -29.10
C ALA A 94 17.69 -0.96 -28.08
N ASP A 95 18.74 -1.43 -27.40
CA ASP A 95 18.62 -2.49 -26.38
C ASP A 95 17.73 -2.02 -25.23
N GLY A 96 16.56 -2.68 -25.11
CA GLY A 96 15.57 -2.47 -24.06
C GLY A 96 15.47 -3.67 -23.11
N THR A 97 16.46 -4.55 -23.09
CA THR A 97 16.44 -5.79 -22.29
C THR A 97 16.19 -5.51 -20.81
N LEU A 98 16.86 -4.50 -20.24
CA LEU A 98 16.67 -4.13 -18.85
C LEU A 98 15.23 -3.67 -18.59
N LEU A 99 14.66 -2.83 -19.46
CA LEU A 99 13.27 -2.38 -19.34
C LEU A 99 12.29 -3.56 -19.43
N GLY A 100 12.49 -4.46 -20.39
CA GLY A 100 11.68 -5.66 -20.55
C GLY A 100 11.69 -6.55 -19.30
N ILE A 101 12.88 -6.77 -18.72
CA ILE A 101 13.03 -7.54 -17.48
C ILE A 101 12.31 -6.85 -16.31
N GLN A 102 12.41 -5.52 -16.18
CA GLN A 102 11.70 -4.79 -15.11
C GLN A 102 10.18 -4.90 -15.25
N LEU A 103 9.65 -4.82 -16.48
CA LEU A 103 8.22 -5.03 -16.74
C LEU A 103 7.79 -6.46 -16.42
N CYS A 104 8.57 -7.46 -16.80
CA CYS A 104 8.33 -8.85 -16.41
C CYS A 104 8.35 -9.01 -14.89
N GLY A 105 9.28 -8.36 -14.18
CA GLY A 105 9.35 -8.34 -12.72
C GLY A 105 8.11 -7.72 -12.08
N ILE A 106 7.63 -6.58 -12.59
CA ILE A 106 6.39 -5.93 -12.14
C ILE A 106 5.21 -6.88 -12.28
N LEU A 107 5.05 -7.51 -13.44
CA LEU A 107 3.96 -8.45 -13.69
C LEU A 107 4.06 -9.69 -12.80
N PHE A 108 5.27 -10.21 -12.61
CA PHE A 108 5.52 -11.35 -11.72
C PHE A 108 5.17 -11.02 -10.27
N ILE A 109 5.67 -9.90 -9.73
CA ILE A 109 5.38 -9.47 -8.36
C ILE A 109 3.87 -9.23 -8.19
N GLY A 110 3.24 -8.51 -9.12
CA GLY A 110 1.80 -8.26 -9.08
C GLY A 110 0.99 -9.55 -9.09
N SER A 111 1.29 -10.46 -10.01
CA SER A 111 0.62 -11.76 -10.12
C SER A 111 0.83 -12.61 -8.87
N TRP A 112 2.06 -12.68 -8.37
CA TRP A 112 2.41 -13.42 -7.16
C TRP A 112 1.62 -12.90 -5.95
N VAL A 113 1.64 -11.58 -5.71
CA VAL A 113 0.92 -10.95 -4.60
C VAL A 113 -0.59 -11.18 -4.73
N THR A 114 -1.17 -11.03 -5.92
CA THR A 114 -2.60 -11.30 -6.13
C THR A 114 -2.95 -12.76 -5.89
N VAL A 115 -2.15 -13.71 -6.39
CA VAL A 115 -2.40 -15.15 -6.26
C VAL A 115 -2.35 -15.60 -4.80
N ILE A 116 -1.48 -15.02 -3.97
CA ILE A 116 -1.39 -15.41 -2.56
C ILE A 116 -2.39 -14.64 -1.67
N MET A 117 -2.57 -13.34 -1.88
CA MET A 117 -3.38 -12.49 -1.00
C MET A 117 -4.87 -12.60 -1.30
N LEU A 118 -5.27 -12.76 -2.56
CA LEU A 118 -6.68 -12.80 -2.92
C LEU A 118 -7.41 -14.02 -2.32
N PRO A 119 -6.88 -15.26 -2.41
CA PRO A 119 -7.50 -16.41 -1.73
C PRO A 119 -7.52 -16.25 -0.21
N PHE A 120 -6.46 -15.69 0.38
CA PHE A 120 -6.39 -15.41 1.81
C PHE A 120 -7.50 -14.46 2.26
N PHE A 121 -7.68 -13.34 1.55
CA PHE A 121 -8.74 -12.38 1.86
C PHE A 121 -10.15 -12.92 1.57
N LEU A 122 -10.34 -13.70 0.51
CA LEU A 122 -11.61 -14.37 0.26
C LEU A 122 -11.95 -15.37 1.36
N TRP A 123 -10.97 -16.10 1.88
CA TRP A 123 -11.15 -17.00 3.02
C TRP A 123 -11.54 -16.21 4.28
N LEU A 124 -10.82 -15.14 4.62
CA LEU A 124 -11.19 -14.31 5.78
C LEU A 124 -12.59 -13.69 5.65
N ASN A 125 -12.96 -13.26 4.44
CA ASN A 125 -14.30 -12.76 4.15
C ASN A 125 -15.37 -13.84 4.31
N TYR A 126 -15.08 -15.08 3.88
CA TYR A 126 -15.98 -16.22 4.10
C TYR A 126 -16.20 -16.52 5.59
N LEU A 127 -15.18 -16.32 6.43
CA LEU A 127 -15.31 -16.46 7.89
C LEU A 127 -16.00 -15.26 8.57
N GLY A 128 -16.29 -14.18 7.82
CA GLY A 128 -16.88 -12.96 8.36
C GLY A 128 -15.93 -12.15 9.25
N TRP A 129 -14.61 -12.36 9.15
CA TRP A 129 -13.60 -11.72 10.01
C TRP A 129 -12.96 -10.48 9.39
N PHE A 130 -13.38 -10.10 8.18
CA PHE A 130 -12.70 -9.08 7.39
C PHE A 130 -13.11 -7.64 7.72
N ARG A 131 -14.27 -7.43 8.35
CA ARG A 131 -14.81 -6.10 8.64
C ARG A 131 -15.26 -6.03 10.10
N ALA A 132 -14.87 -4.97 10.80
CA ALA A 132 -15.36 -4.69 12.15
C ALA A 132 -16.89 -4.49 12.12
N ASP A 133 -17.59 -4.85 13.20
CA ASP A 133 -19.03 -4.61 13.31
C ASP A 133 -19.27 -3.09 13.26
N SER A 134 -20.34 -2.64 12.60
CA SER A 134 -20.62 -1.22 12.37
C SER A 134 -20.68 -0.38 13.64
N LEU A 135 -20.99 -1.00 14.79
CA LEU A 135 -20.97 -0.31 16.09
C LEU A 135 -19.53 0.02 16.54
N GLU A 136 -18.58 -0.89 16.28
CA GLU A 136 -17.16 -0.72 16.62
C GLU A 136 -16.47 0.28 15.69
N GLU A 137 -16.89 0.32 14.42
CA GLU A 137 -16.44 1.31 13.44
C GLU A 137 -16.84 2.74 13.83
N VAL A 138 -18.04 2.94 14.38
CA VAL A 138 -18.56 4.26 14.81
C VAL A 138 -17.99 4.72 16.15
N VAL A 139 -17.78 3.80 17.11
CA VAL A 139 -17.14 4.11 18.39
C VAL A 139 -15.65 4.43 18.20
N GLY A 140 -15.03 3.92 17.13
CA GLY A 140 -13.61 3.99 16.88
C GLY A 140 -12.86 2.81 17.53
N LEU A 141 -11.92 2.23 16.78
CA LEU A 141 -11.13 1.09 17.26
C LEU A 141 -10.28 1.42 18.50
N ASP A 142 -9.83 2.68 18.64
CA ASP A 142 -9.03 3.08 19.81
C ASP A 142 -9.85 3.14 21.10
N ILE A 143 -11.12 3.54 21.03
CA ILE A 143 -11.99 3.62 22.20
C ILE A 143 -12.47 2.22 22.61
N SER A 144 -12.80 1.35 21.64
CA SER A 144 -13.27 -0.02 21.92
C SER A 144 -12.17 -0.93 22.48
N TYR A 145 -10.92 -0.79 22.01
CA TYR A 145 -9.80 -1.64 22.46
C TYR A 145 -8.90 -1.01 23.52
N HIS A 146 -8.70 0.31 23.52
CA HIS A 146 -7.71 0.98 24.37
C HIS A 146 -8.32 2.01 25.34
N GLY A 147 -9.61 2.33 25.23
CA GLY A 147 -10.34 3.15 26.19
C GLY A 147 -9.90 4.61 26.28
N GLN A 148 -9.16 5.13 25.28
CA GLN A 148 -8.70 6.51 25.24
C GLN A 148 -9.42 7.29 24.12
N SER A 149 -9.96 8.46 24.47
CA SER A 149 -10.61 9.39 23.53
C SER A 149 -9.74 10.64 23.38
N PHE A 150 -9.39 10.98 22.13
CA PHE A 150 -8.77 12.25 21.77
C PHE A 150 -9.78 13.06 20.94
N GLY A 151 -10.74 13.74 21.59
CA GLY A 151 -11.77 14.51 20.87
C GLY A 151 -12.41 15.63 21.70
N SER A 152 -12.66 16.76 21.04
CA SER A 152 -13.26 17.99 21.59
C SER A 152 -14.74 17.78 21.96
N GLY A 153 -15.25 18.47 23.00
CA GLY A 153 -16.47 18.14 23.78
C GLY A 153 -17.84 18.01 23.06
N SER A 154 -17.91 18.14 21.73
CA SER A 154 -19.08 17.71 20.93
C SER A 154 -18.98 16.25 20.46
N GLU A 155 -17.78 15.77 20.13
CA GLU A 155 -17.53 14.36 19.81
C GLU A 155 -17.67 13.48 21.06
N GLU A 156 -17.35 14.02 22.23
CA GLU A 156 -17.42 13.30 23.50
C GLU A 156 -18.86 12.86 23.87
N ARG A 157 -19.88 13.68 23.54
CA ARG A 157 -21.29 13.32 23.78
C ARG A 157 -21.82 12.26 22.82
N ILE A 158 -21.41 12.33 21.55
CA ILE A 158 -21.78 11.34 20.54
C ILE A 158 -21.08 10.00 20.88
N SER A 159 -19.79 10.05 21.20
CA SER A 159 -19.00 8.89 21.61
C SER A 159 -19.58 8.18 22.84
N SER A 160 -20.01 8.91 23.87
CA SER A 160 -20.56 8.31 25.09
C SER A 160 -21.87 7.54 24.87
N GLU A 161 -22.78 8.03 24.02
CA GLU A 161 -24.00 7.29 23.64
C GLU A 161 -23.67 5.97 22.93
N TYR A 162 -22.70 6.00 22.01
CA TYR A 162 -22.25 4.80 21.29
C TYR A 162 -21.47 3.82 22.18
N ILE A 163 -20.63 4.31 23.11
CA ILE A 163 -19.94 3.47 24.11
C ILE A 163 -20.97 2.74 24.98
N GLU A 164 -22.06 3.42 25.36
CA GLU A 164 -23.12 2.81 26.15
C GLU A 164 -23.88 1.74 25.36
N ALA A 165 -24.18 2.00 24.08
CA ALA A 165 -24.76 1.01 23.18
C ALA A 165 -23.82 -0.20 22.97
N TYR A 166 -22.50 0.03 22.86
CA TYR A 166 -21.49 -1.02 22.77
C TYR A 166 -21.45 -1.89 24.03
N ASN A 167 -21.39 -1.27 25.21
CA ASN A 167 -21.37 -1.99 26.49
C ASN A 167 -22.64 -2.83 26.69
N ARG A 168 -23.82 -2.29 26.38
CA ARG A 168 -25.08 -3.05 26.39
C ARG A 168 -25.01 -4.31 25.51
N ARG A 169 -24.53 -4.17 24.27
CA ARG A 169 -24.42 -5.31 23.34
C ARG A 169 -23.35 -6.32 23.78
N LYS A 170 -22.24 -5.85 24.36
CA LYS A 170 -21.20 -6.70 24.94
C LYS A 170 -21.73 -7.53 26.11
N GLU A 171 -22.51 -6.92 26.99
CA GLU A 171 -23.19 -7.61 28.09
C GLU A 171 -24.19 -8.66 27.57
N GLU A 172 -25.00 -8.33 26.55
CA GLU A 172 -25.91 -9.29 25.91
C GLU A 172 -25.17 -10.50 25.31
N ILE A 173 -24.04 -10.27 24.65
CA ILE A 173 -23.21 -11.35 24.07
C ILE A 173 -22.59 -12.21 25.18
N MET A 174 -22.08 -11.59 26.27
CA MET A 174 -21.55 -12.32 27.42
C MET A 174 -22.63 -13.17 28.10
N GLN A 175 -23.85 -12.64 28.25
CA GLN A 175 -24.98 -13.39 28.82
C GLN A 175 -25.42 -14.56 27.91
N ARG A 176 -25.44 -14.37 26.59
CA ARG A 176 -25.73 -15.46 25.63
C ARG A 176 -24.66 -16.54 25.64
N ARG A 177 -23.38 -16.16 25.71
CA ARG A 177 -22.26 -17.13 25.82
C ARG A 177 -22.23 -17.85 27.16
N GLY A 178 -22.55 -17.15 28.26
CA GLY A 178 -22.67 -17.73 29.60
C GLY A 178 -23.81 -18.75 29.72
N ARG A 179 -24.95 -18.51 29.04
CA ARG A 179 -26.03 -19.51 28.92
C ARG A 179 -25.68 -20.71 28.05
N ALA A 180 -24.80 -20.56 27.05
CA ALA A 180 -24.38 -21.67 26.19
C ALA A 180 -23.34 -22.58 26.86
N SER A 181 -22.63 -22.10 27.89
CA SER A 181 -21.68 -22.87 28.69
C SER A 181 -22.28 -23.63 29.88
N ASP A 182 -23.59 -23.48 30.13
CA ASP A 182 -24.31 -24.25 31.15
C ASP A 182 -25.30 -25.22 30.46
N PRO A 183 -24.85 -26.39 29.96
CA PRO A 183 -25.73 -27.47 29.55
C PRO A 183 -26.24 -28.20 30.80
N GLY A 184 -26.90 -27.47 31.70
CA GLY A 184 -27.59 -28.00 32.85
C GLY A 184 -29.01 -28.41 32.49
N HIS A 185 -29.17 -29.47 31.69
CA HIS A 185 -30.24 -30.47 31.78
C HIS A 185 -30.03 -31.63 30.81
#